data_AF-A0A9E4KKV2-F1
#
_entry.id   AF-A0A9E4KKV2-F1
#
_cell.length_a   1.000
_cell.length_b   1.000
_cell.length_c   1.000
_cell.angle_alpha   90.00
_cell.angle_beta   90.00
_cell.angle_gamma   90.00
#
_symmetry.space_group_name_H-M   'P 1'
#
loop_
_entity.id
_entity.type
_entity.pdbx_description
1 polymer ?
#
loop_
_entity_poly.entity_id
_entity_poly.type
_entity_poly.pdbx_seq_one_letter_code
_entity_poly.pdbx_strand_id
1 'polypeptide(L)' 'MRRSANATKPPPYRVVRFAGIGNPQPLEHELAGYWSRRITKEHRFVYEVVDGKCIVVQGRYH' A
#
# COMPACT_ATOMS: atom_id res chain seq x y z
N MET A 1 15.91 -18.77 -31.46
CA MET A 1 15.85 -18.77 -29.98
C MET A 1 15.02 -17.59 -29.49
N ARG A 2 13.74 -17.79 -29.13
CA ARG A 2 12.94 -16.74 -28.46
C ARG A 2 12.98 -17.05 -26.97
N ARG A 3 13.62 -16.18 -26.17
CA ARG A 3 13.62 -16.32 -24.71
C ARG A 3 12.16 -16.19 -24.26
N SER A 4 11.63 -17.27 -23.69
CA SER A 4 10.34 -17.26 -23.02
C SER A 4 10.43 -16.26 -21.87
N ALA A 5 9.75 -15.12 -22.00
CA ALA A 5 9.54 -14.23 -20.87
C ALA A 5 8.57 -14.94 -19.93
N ASN A 6 9.05 -15.40 -18.78
CA ASN A 6 8.19 -15.84 -17.68
C ASN A 6 7.39 -14.63 -17.21
N ALA A 7 6.22 -14.41 -17.83
CA ALA A 7 5.26 -13.41 -17.41
C ALA A 7 4.62 -13.90 -16.12
N THR A 8 5.18 -13.50 -14.99
CA THR A 8 4.52 -13.65 -13.68
C THR A 8 3.18 -12.93 -13.78
N LYS A 9 2.09 -13.70 -13.79
CA LYS A 9 0.72 -13.17 -13.83
C LYS A 9 0.58 -12.10 -12.74
N PRO A 10 0.16 -10.87 -13.06
CA PRO A 10 -0.01 -9.84 -12.02
C PRO A 10 -1.03 -10.33 -10.99
N PRO A 11 -0.84 -10.04 -9.70
CA PRO A 11 -1.76 -10.46 -8.66
C PRO A 11 -3.18 -9.96 -8.97
N PRO A 12 -4.23 -10.75 -8.70
CA PRO A 12 -5.61 -10.41 -9.06
C PRO A 12 -6.16 -9.19 -8.28
N TYR A 13 -5.44 -8.72 -7.26
CA TYR A 13 -5.81 -7.53 -6.50
C TYR A 13 -4.99 -6.31 -6.94
N ARG A 14 -5.68 -5.23 -7.33
CA ARG A 14 -5.03 -3.94 -7.59
C ARG A 14 -4.83 -3.21 -6.26
N VAL A 15 -3.58 -3.03 -5.85
CA VAL A 15 -3.25 -2.19 -4.68
C VAL A 15 -3.41 -0.73 -5.09
N VAL A 16 -4.50 -0.09 -4.68
CA VAL A 16 -4.77 1.32 -4.99
C VAL A 16 -4.25 2.17 -3.83
N ARG A 17 -3.24 3.00 -4.12
CA ARG A 17 -2.53 3.79 -3.11
C ARG A 17 -3.36 4.94 -2.54
N PHE A 18 -4.12 5.62 -3.40
CA PHE A 18 -4.79 6.91 -3.15
C PHE A 18 -6.32 6.84 -3.16
N ALA A 19 -6.92 5.66 -3.34
CA ALA A 19 -8.37 5.52 -3.38
C ALA A 19 -8.85 4.26 -2.65
N GLY A 20 -10.11 4.28 -2.23
CA GLY A 20 -10.78 3.17 -1.56
C GLY A 20 -11.11 3.43 -0.09
N ILE A 21 -11.49 2.36 0.60
CA ILE A 21 -12.07 2.35 1.95
C ILE A 21 -11.08 2.91 2.99
N GLY A 22 -11.56 3.63 4.00
CA GLY A 22 -10.74 4.05 5.15
C GLY A 22 -9.96 5.37 4.96
N ASN A 23 -10.32 6.16 3.95
CA ASN A 23 -9.80 7.51 3.68
C ASN A 23 -8.25 7.58 3.71
N PRO A 24 -7.57 6.97 2.72
CA PRO A 24 -6.11 6.98 2.66
C PRO A 24 -5.59 8.41 2.53
N GLN A 25 -4.74 8.82 3.48
CA GLN A 25 -4.13 10.14 3.51
C GLN A 25 -2.61 10.01 3.34
N PRO A 26 -1.99 10.83 2.46
CA PRO A 26 -0.54 10.89 2.39
C PRO A 26 0.02 11.43 3.71
N LEU A 27 1.13 10.87 4.17
CA LEU A 27 1.89 11.41 5.29
C LEU A 27 2.96 12.39 4.79
N GLU A 28 3.37 13.30 5.66
CA GLU A 28 4.29 14.39 5.36
C GLU A 28 5.64 14.23 6.11
N HIS A 29 6.58 15.12 5.82
CA HIS A 29 7.91 15.20 6.45
C HIS A 29 8.71 13.89 6.34
N GLU A 30 9.18 13.33 7.46
CA GLU A 30 9.95 12.07 7.55
C GLU A 30 9.18 10.86 7.00
N LEU A 31 7.85 10.97 6.87
CA LEU A 31 6.98 9.93 6.32
C LEU A 31 6.43 10.31 4.94
N ALA A 32 7.05 11.26 4.25
CA ALA A 32 6.71 11.57 2.86
C ALA A 32 6.88 10.32 1.98
N GLY A 33 5.81 9.96 1.28
CA GLY A 33 5.74 8.72 0.50
C GLY A 33 4.97 7.60 1.21
N TYR A 34 4.75 7.67 2.51
CA TYR A 34 3.86 6.73 3.19
C TYR A 34 2.41 7.21 3.18
N TRP A 35 1.50 6.27 3.40
CA TRP A 35 0.06 6.47 3.37
C TRP A 35 -0.54 5.92 4.65
N SER A 36 -1.43 6.69 5.26
CA SER A 36 -2.21 6.28 6.43
C SER A 36 -3.64 5.96 6.03
N ARG A 37 -4.11 4.77 6.38
CA ARG A 37 -5.51 4.37 6.19
C ARG A 37 -6.12 3.95 7.52
N ARG A 38 -7.39 4.30 7.74
CA ARG A 38 -8.19 3.83 8.87
C ARG A 38 -8.68 2.41 8.62
N ILE A 39 -8.42 1.51 9.56
CA ILE A 39 -9.06 0.18 9.58
C ILE A 39 -10.27 0.21 10.50
N THR A 40 -10.14 0.82 11.68
CA THR A 40 -11.25 1.12 12.58
C THR A 40 -11.25 2.60 12.95
N LYS A 41 -12.14 3.04 13.86
CA LYS A 41 -12.12 4.41 14.39
C LYS A 41 -10.81 4.73 15.12
N GLU A 42 -10.20 3.72 15.74
CA GLU A 42 -9.00 3.83 16.59
C GLU A 42 -7.74 3.39 15.84
N HIS A 43 -7.84 2.37 14.97
CA HIS A 43 -6.67 1.79 14.33
C HIS A 43 -6.33 2.43 12.99
N ARG A 44 -5.07 2.81 12.84
CA ARG A 44 -4.49 3.27 11.58
C ARG A 44 -3.28 2.44 11.21
N PHE A 45 -3.20 2.14 9.92
CA PHE A 45 -2.05 1.49 9.32
C PHE A 45 -1.33 2.46 8.41
N VAL A 46 -0.01 2.50 8.57
CA VAL A 46 0.90 3.22 7.70
C VAL A 46 1.52 2.23 6.73
N TYR A 47 1.39 2.50 5.45
CA TYR A 47 1.86 1.62 4.38
C TYR A 47 2.45 2.42 3.22
N GLU A 48 3.21 1.74 2.37
CA GLU A 48 3.61 2.22 1.06
C GLU A 48 3.29 1.18 -0.01
N VAL A 49 3.26 1.62 -1.27
CA VAL A 49 3.03 0.74 -2.42
C VAL A 49 4.20 0.85 -3.37
N VAL A 50 4.96 -0.25 -3.50
CA VAL A 50 6.17 -0.36 -4.34
C VAL A 50 6.04 -1.61 -5.20
N ASP A 51 6.22 -1.48 -6.52
CA ASP A 51 6.12 -2.59 -7.49
C ASP A 51 4.84 -3.42 -7.38
N GLY A 52 3.72 -2.77 -7.08
CA GLY A 52 2.42 -3.42 -6.89
C GLY A 52 2.29 -4.22 -5.57
N LYS A 53 3.29 -4.13 -4.69
CA LYS A 53 3.28 -4.71 -3.34
C LYS A 53 2.91 -3.65 -2.33
N CYS A 54 2.08 -4.01 -1.37
CA CYS A 54 1.76 -3.18 -0.22
C CYS A 54 2.70 -3.56 0.93
N ILE A 55 3.50 -2.62 1.41
CA ILE A 55 4.42 -2.82 2.53
C ILE A 55 3.83 -2.08 3.73
N VAL A 56 3.53 -2.81 4.80
CA VAL A 56 3.00 -2.24 6.04
C VAL A 56 4.17 -1.94 6.96
N VAL A 57 4.27 -0.67 7.36
CA VAL A 57 5.45 -0.13 8.06
C VAL A 57 5.12 0.03 9.54
N GLN A 58 3.84 0.28 9.85
CA GLN A 58 3.39 0.42 11.22
C GLN A 58 1.90 0.11 11.36
N GLY A 59 1.57 -0.72 12.35
CA GLY A 59 0.23 -0.79 12.94
C GLY A 59 0.32 -0.27 14.37
N ARG A 60 -0.10 0.97 14.61
CA ARG A 60 -0.15 1.52 15.97
C ARG A 60 -1.54 1.30 16.56
N TYR A 61 -1.56 0.86 17.81
CA TYR A 61 -2.72 0.83 18.69
C TYR A 61 -2.89 2.20 19.35
N HIS A 62 -4.13 2.63 19.53
CA HIS A 62 -4.52 3.75 20.38
C HIS A 62 -5.66 3.29 21.26
#